data_AF-A0AAD9J3B7-F1
#
_entry.id   AF-A0AAD9J3B7-F1
#
_cell.length_a   1.000
_cell.length_b   1.000
_cell.length_c   1.000
_cell.angle_alpha   90.00
_cell.angle_beta   90.00
_cell.angle_gamma   90.00
#
_symmetry.space_group_name_H-M   'P 1'
#
loop_
_entity.id
_entity.type
_entity.pdbx_description
1 polymer ?
#
loop_
_entity_poly.entity_id
_entity_poly.type
_entity_poly.pdbx_seq_one_letter_code
_entity_poly.pdbx_strand_id
1 'polypeptide(L)'
;MAWKTAIVCLILSHLFFISAIIGSYPLCPLGCDSCSTSNGCVTCDAGYFLDIQRYGARQLGRCVRVCPEGFYGLAKKDFGICRMDCVLSEWSEWDVCKRNGQTCGYKYGTQTRKRYVLQVATSGGEQCHLTDETRRCRLLYRYCSDVITNSSEPRKGSCLLNKKVRKRKRRGRTKWRHLRKRCRRRRRRKHKKKRRNDKVKAKEKSARTKQDHRSTVSSKAFKKIYYDVPNLKTNQIDSLLTNR
;
A
#
# COMPACT_ATOMS: atom_id res chain seq x y z
N MET A 1 36.39 81.60 44.61
CA MET A 1 36.06 80.19 44.85
C MET A 1 35.02 79.62 43.87
N ALA A 2 34.04 80.41 43.39
CA ALA A 2 32.91 79.93 42.56
C ALA A 2 33.24 79.40 41.14
N TRP A 3 34.36 79.82 40.54
CA TRP A 3 34.77 79.36 39.21
C TRP A 3 35.32 77.92 39.22
N LYS A 4 35.92 77.50 40.34
CA LYS A 4 36.44 76.13 40.50
C LYS A 4 35.30 75.11 40.59
N THR A 5 34.18 75.46 41.22
CA THR A 5 32.99 74.60 41.33
C THR A 5 32.26 74.45 39.99
N ALA A 6 32.23 75.50 39.16
CA ALA A 6 31.63 75.46 37.82
C ALA A 6 32.41 74.52 36.87
N ILE A 7 33.75 74.54 36.91
CA ILE A 7 34.59 73.67 36.10
C ILE A 7 34.39 72.20 36.49
N VAL A 8 34.36 71.89 37.79
CA VAL A 8 34.10 70.53 38.28
C VAL A 8 32.72 70.02 37.82
N CYS A 9 31.70 70.87 37.83
CA CYS A 9 30.35 70.49 37.41
C CYS A 9 30.25 70.22 35.90
N LEU A 10 30.97 70.98 35.07
CA LEU A 10 31.05 70.77 33.61
C LEU A 10 31.83 69.50 33.25
N ILE A 11 32.90 69.19 34.01
CA ILE A 11 33.66 67.94 33.80
C ILE A 11 32.80 66.73 34.20
N LEU A 12 32.12 66.81 35.34
CA LEU A 12 31.25 65.72 35.80
C LEU A 12 30.05 65.51 34.86
N SER A 13 29.45 66.58 34.32
CA SER A 13 28.37 66.44 33.33
C SER A 13 28.89 65.85 32.02
N HIS A 14 30.06 66.26 31.52
CA HIS A 14 30.66 65.65 30.33
C HIS A 14 31.03 64.18 30.55
N LEU A 15 31.57 63.81 31.71
CA LEU A 15 31.86 62.40 32.04
C LEU A 15 30.57 61.57 32.13
N PHE A 16 29.49 62.14 32.66
CA PHE A 16 28.17 61.50 32.68
C PHE A 16 27.60 61.32 31.25
N PHE A 17 27.73 62.34 30.41
CA PHE A 17 27.36 62.26 28.98
C PHE A 17 28.22 61.25 28.21
N ILE A 18 29.53 61.19 28.46
CA ILE A 18 30.43 60.19 27.85
C ILE A 18 30.02 58.78 28.30
N SER A 19 29.68 58.59 29.58
CA SER A 19 29.20 57.29 30.09
C SER A 19 27.82 56.89 29.53
N ALA A 20 26.98 57.85 29.16
CA ALA A 20 25.68 57.61 28.53
C ALA A 20 25.77 57.35 27.02
N ILE A 21 26.79 57.90 26.34
CA ILE A 21 27.07 57.63 24.92
C ILE A 21 27.74 56.26 24.74
N ILE A 22 28.58 55.84 25.70
CA ILE A 22 29.06 54.46 25.82
C ILE A 22 27.95 53.63 26.47
N GLY A 23 26.76 53.61 25.84
CA GLY A 23 25.81 52.54 26.09
C GLY A 23 26.56 51.23 25.93
N SER A 24 26.40 50.30 26.87
CA SER A 24 27.09 49.02 26.88
C SER A 24 26.69 48.24 25.62
N TYR A 25 27.39 48.46 24.51
CA TYR A 25 27.29 47.60 23.35
C TYR A 25 27.72 46.22 23.87
N PRO A 26 26.86 45.20 23.82
CA PRO A 26 27.28 43.87 24.20
C PRO A 26 28.45 43.53 23.28
N LEU A 27 29.66 43.47 23.85
CA LEU A 27 30.84 43.06 23.10
C LEU A 27 30.55 41.64 22.60
N CYS A 28 30.42 41.52 21.29
CA CYS A 28 30.15 40.24 20.67
C CYS A 28 31.31 39.28 20.93
N PRO A 29 31.02 37.98 21.09
CA PRO A 29 32.07 36.99 21.31
C PRO A 29 33.04 36.95 20.12
N LEU A 30 34.29 36.58 20.38
CA LEU A 30 35.35 36.52 19.36
C LEU A 30 34.90 35.72 18.12
N GLY A 31 35.07 36.31 16.93
CA GLY A 31 34.65 35.71 15.66
C GLY A 31 33.21 36.05 15.23
N CYS A 32 32.52 36.92 15.99
CA CYS A 32 31.15 37.36 15.73
C CYS A 32 31.10 38.86 15.42
N ASP A 33 30.62 39.20 14.23
CA ASP A 33 30.46 40.57 13.75
C ASP A 33 29.22 41.25 14.35
N SER A 34 28.10 40.53 14.44
CA SER A 34 26.87 41.03 15.07
C SER A 34 26.19 39.98 15.92
N CYS A 35 25.76 40.37 17.12
CA CYS A 35 25.16 39.48 18.12
C CYS A 35 23.92 40.08 18.79
N SER A 36 23.08 39.20 19.31
CA SER A 36 21.87 39.52 20.07
C SER A 36 21.80 38.65 21.33
N THR A 37 21.23 39.18 22.41
CA THR A 37 21.09 38.45 23.67
C THR A 37 20.20 37.21 23.55
N SER A 38 19.22 37.20 22.64
CA SER A 38 18.28 36.09 22.47
C SER A 38 18.76 35.05 21.46
N ASN A 39 19.41 35.50 20.38
CA ASN A 39 19.78 34.66 19.24
C ASN A 39 21.29 34.37 19.18
N GLY A 40 22.09 34.95 20.09
CA GLY A 40 23.55 34.78 20.08
C GLY A 40 24.17 35.50 18.91
N CYS A 41 25.19 34.89 18.32
CA CYS A 41 25.79 35.45 17.12
C CYS A 41 24.87 35.32 15.91
N VAL A 42 24.64 36.43 15.20
CA VAL A 42 23.81 36.49 13.99
C VAL A 42 24.69 36.39 12.75
N THR A 43 25.81 37.11 12.73
CA THR A 43 26.77 37.13 11.60
C THR A 43 28.18 36.86 12.11
N CYS A 44 28.87 35.93 11.45
CA CYS A 44 30.25 35.57 11.78
C CYS A 44 31.25 36.32 10.92
N ASP A 45 32.44 36.54 11.49
CA ASP A 45 33.59 37.07 10.77
C ASP A 45 34.03 36.16 9.61
N ALA A 46 34.74 36.73 8.64
CA ALA A 46 35.31 35.96 7.54
C ALA A 46 36.21 34.82 8.05
N GLY A 47 36.01 33.61 7.52
CA GLY A 47 36.73 32.40 7.96
C GLY A 47 36.08 31.64 9.11
N TYR A 48 34.94 32.12 9.63
CA TYR A 48 34.09 31.40 10.57
C TYR A 48 32.78 30.94 9.91
N PHE A 49 32.24 29.85 10.43
CA PHE A 49 30.96 29.30 10.05
C PHE A 49 29.96 29.49 11.20
N LEU A 50 28.76 29.94 10.86
CA LEU A 50 27.65 30.02 11.79
C LEU A 50 27.11 28.62 12.09
N ASP A 51 27.21 28.20 13.34
CA ASP A 51 26.60 27.00 13.91
C ASP A 51 25.36 27.39 14.72
N ILE A 52 24.21 26.78 14.43
CA ILE A 52 22.95 27.04 15.12
C ILE A 52 22.71 25.93 16.14
N GLN A 53 22.97 26.25 17.41
CA GLN A 53 22.79 25.33 18.52
C GLN A 53 21.37 25.39 19.06
N ARG A 54 20.73 24.23 19.21
CA ARG A 54 19.36 24.10 19.71
C ARG A 54 19.37 23.63 21.16
N TYR A 55 18.91 24.50 22.06
CA TYR A 55 18.75 24.21 23.48
C TYR A 55 17.26 24.24 23.83
N GLY A 56 16.60 23.09 23.69
CA GLY A 56 15.15 22.99 23.81
C GLY A 56 14.43 23.81 22.74
N ALA A 57 13.65 24.80 23.16
CA ALA A 57 12.94 25.71 22.25
C ALA A 57 13.81 26.88 21.73
N ARG A 58 14.99 27.11 22.31
CA ARG A 58 15.87 28.23 21.94
C ARG A 58 16.84 27.82 20.83
N GLN A 59 17.09 28.73 19.90
CA GLN A 59 18.10 28.59 18.85
C GLN A 59 19.11 29.72 19.02
N LEU A 60 20.38 29.36 19.22
CA LEU A 60 21.47 30.31 19.44
C LEU A 60 22.55 30.10 18.37
N GLY A 61 22.96 31.17 17.70
CA GLY A 61 24.07 31.15 16.77
C GLY A 61 25.42 31.28 17.47
N ARG A 62 26.39 30.49 17.03
CA ARG A 62 27.78 30.52 17.49
C ARG A 62 28.71 30.42 16.28
N CYS A 63 29.78 31.20 16.26
CA CYS A 63 30.79 31.13 15.21
C CYS A 63 31.85 30.07 15.53
N VAL A 64 32.10 29.17 14.59
CA VAL A 64 33.09 28.09 14.70
C VAL A 64 33.99 28.09 13.47
N ARG A 65 35.28 27.77 13.64
CA ARG A 65 36.22 27.68 12.49
C ARG A 65 36.01 26.41 11.67
N VAL A 66 35.49 25.35 12.30
CA VAL A 66 35.22 24.05 11.71
C VAL A 66 33.83 23.62 12.18
N CYS A 67 33.02 23.11 11.27
CA CYS A 67 31.68 22.63 11.60
C CYS A 67 31.73 21.36 12.46
N PRO A 68 30.77 21.18 13.39
CA PRO A 68 30.68 19.98 14.22
C PRO A 68 30.38 18.72 13.39
N GLU A 69 30.53 17.53 13.99
CA GLU A 69 30.34 16.26 13.30
C GLU A 69 28.96 16.13 12.64
N GLY A 70 28.95 15.65 11.39
CA GLY A 70 27.73 15.54 10.58
C GLY A 70 27.33 16.82 9.85
N PHE A 71 28.00 17.95 10.12
CA PHE A 71 27.79 19.21 9.42
C PHE A 71 28.97 19.53 8.49
N TYR A 72 28.67 20.15 7.36
CA TYR A 72 29.66 20.68 6.42
C TYR A 72 29.51 22.20 6.32
N GLY A 73 30.66 22.88 6.19
CA GLY A 73 30.70 24.33 6.04
C GLY A 73 30.42 24.73 4.61
N LEU A 74 29.39 25.55 4.38
CA LEU A 74 29.18 26.22 3.11
C LEU A 74 29.62 27.67 3.23
N ALA A 75 30.80 27.96 2.68
CA ALA A 75 31.28 29.33 2.51
C ALA A 75 30.59 29.95 1.29
N LYS A 76 29.73 30.94 1.53
CA LYS A 76 29.31 31.90 0.49
C LYS A 76 30.30 33.07 0.47
N LYS A 77 30.14 33.95 -0.52
CA LYS A 77 31.05 35.09 -0.75
C LYS A 77 31.20 36.00 0.48
N ASP A 78 30.16 36.09 1.31
CA ASP A 78 30.10 37.05 2.42
C ASP A 78 29.89 36.38 3.81
N PHE A 79 29.50 35.10 3.89
CA PHE A 79 29.31 34.40 5.16
C PHE A 79 29.41 32.88 5.01
N GLY A 80 29.92 32.20 6.05
CA GLY A 80 29.95 30.75 6.17
C GLY A 80 28.84 30.23 7.08
N ILE A 81 28.17 29.14 6.72
CA ILE A 81 27.19 28.48 7.60
C ILE A 81 27.42 26.97 7.65
N CYS A 82 27.27 26.38 8.83
CA CYS A 82 27.27 24.93 9.00
C CYS A 82 25.92 24.37 8.59
N ARG A 83 25.92 23.46 7.62
CA ARG A 83 24.73 22.77 7.13
C ARG A 83 24.87 21.28 7.26
N MET A 84 23.73 20.63 7.27
CA MET A 84 23.60 19.19 7.27
C MET A 84 22.43 18.84 6.36
N ASP A 85 22.68 17.87 5.50
CA ASP A 85 21.69 17.32 4.58
C ASP A 85 20.80 16.32 5.30
N CYS A 86 19.66 16.02 4.69
CA CYS A 86 18.83 14.96 5.21
C CYS A 86 19.51 13.60 5.07
N VAL A 87 19.59 12.88 6.20
CA VAL A 87 20.06 11.49 6.21
C VAL A 87 18.86 10.57 6.37
N LEU A 88 18.73 9.62 5.45
CA LEU A 88 17.70 8.60 5.46
C LEU A 88 18.27 7.26 5.94
N SER A 89 17.43 6.45 6.58
CA SER A 89 17.80 5.09 6.96
C SER A 89 18.02 4.20 5.75
N GLU A 90 18.58 3.02 6.00
CA GLU A 90 18.48 1.93 5.05
C GLU A 90 17.01 1.59 4.75
N TRP A 91 16.79 1.05 3.56
CA TRP A 91 15.48 0.58 3.15
C TRP A 91 15.06 -0.65 3.98
N SER A 92 13.80 -0.67 4.39
CA SER A 92 13.19 -1.89 4.90
C SER A 92 13.21 -3.00 3.85
N GLU A 93 13.03 -4.23 4.31
CA GLU A 93 12.66 -5.31 3.41
C GLU A 93 11.36 -4.97 2.65
N TRP A 94 11.19 -5.62 1.51
CA TRP A 94 9.97 -5.48 0.73
C TRP A 94 8.82 -6.19 1.43
N ASP A 95 7.70 -5.48 1.61
CA ASP A 95 6.47 -6.07 2.11
C ASP A 95 6.01 -7.26 1.26
N VAL A 96 5.12 -8.08 1.81
CA VAL A 96 4.50 -9.18 1.06
C VAL A 96 3.75 -8.64 -0.17
N CYS A 97 3.98 -9.28 -1.32
CA CYS A 97 3.27 -8.94 -2.56
C CYS A 97 1.77 -9.14 -2.35
N LYS A 98 1.00 -8.06 -2.44
CA LYS A 98 -0.46 -8.07 -2.24
C LYS A 98 -1.17 -7.22 -3.29
N ARG A 99 -2.44 -7.50 -3.50
CA ARG A 99 -3.35 -6.68 -4.30
C ARG A 99 -4.70 -6.62 -3.59
N ASN A 100 -5.21 -5.42 -3.35
CA ASN A 100 -6.45 -5.20 -2.59
C ASN A 100 -6.46 -5.94 -1.23
N GLY A 101 -5.32 -5.93 -0.52
CA GLY A 101 -5.16 -6.63 0.76
C GLY A 101 -4.96 -8.15 0.66
N GLN A 102 -5.06 -8.76 -0.52
CA GLN A 102 -4.95 -10.20 -0.71
C GLN A 102 -3.62 -10.62 -1.34
N THR A 103 -3.05 -11.74 -0.89
CA THR A 103 -1.79 -12.33 -1.40
C THR A 103 -2.03 -13.43 -2.45
N CYS A 104 -3.29 -13.68 -2.78
CA CYS A 104 -3.75 -14.70 -3.71
C CYS A 104 -4.79 -14.14 -4.70
N GLY A 105 -5.23 -14.95 -5.66
CA GLY A 105 -6.33 -14.59 -6.59
C GLY A 105 -5.93 -13.73 -7.79
N TYR A 106 -4.75 -13.10 -7.76
CA TYR A 106 -4.26 -12.27 -8.85
C TYR A 106 -2.91 -12.76 -9.40
N LYS A 107 -2.57 -12.36 -10.63
CA LYS A 107 -1.27 -12.69 -11.25
C LYS A 107 -0.14 -11.79 -10.76
N TYR A 108 -0.47 -10.54 -10.45
CA TYR A 108 0.46 -9.49 -10.07
C TYR A 108 -0.15 -8.67 -8.95
N GLY A 109 0.70 -8.18 -8.06
CA GLY A 109 0.35 -7.24 -7.01
C GLY A 109 1.39 -6.13 -6.93
N THR A 110 1.38 -5.42 -5.81
CA THR A 110 2.38 -4.41 -5.45
C THR A 110 3.04 -4.79 -4.14
N GLN A 111 4.33 -4.47 -4.03
CA GLN A 111 5.08 -4.47 -2.78
C GLN A 111 5.52 -3.05 -2.52
N THR A 112 5.49 -2.67 -1.26
CA THR A 112 5.99 -1.40 -0.78
C THR A 112 7.15 -1.68 0.16
N ARG A 113 8.14 -0.80 0.16
CA ARG A 113 9.16 -0.74 1.20
C ARG A 113 9.25 0.69 1.69
N LYS A 114 9.72 0.85 2.92
CA LYS A 114 9.81 2.15 3.59
C LYS A 114 11.20 2.38 4.13
N ARG A 115 11.58 3.63 4.26
CA ARG A 115 12.74 4.09 5.03
C ARG A 115 12.32 5.32 5.83
N TYR A 116 13.00 5.55 6.94
CA TYR A 116 12.68 6.66 7.83
C TYR A 116 13.76 7.75 7.77
N VAL A 117 13.39 8.96 8.17
CA VAL A 117 14.32 10.08 8.27
C VAL A 117 15.10 9.93 9.57
N LEU A 118 16.42 9.72 9.45
CA LEU A 118 17.32 9.68 10.60
C LEU A 118 17.66 11.10 11.06
N GLN A 119 17.89 11.98 10.08
CA GLN A 119 18.29 13.35 10.34
C GLN A 119 17.56 14.30 9.40
N VAL A 120 16.92 15.31 9.96
CA VAL A 120 16.25 16.36 9.18
C VAL A 120 17.30 17.35 8.70
N ALA A 121 17.16 17.78 7.45
CA ALA A 121 18.01 18.81 6.86
C ALA A 121 17.90 20.13 7.62
N THR A 122 19.04 20.79 7.79
CA THR A 122 19.07 22.17 8.31
C THR A 122 18.60 23.18 7.26
N SER A 123 18.37 24.43 7.67
CA SER A 123 18.00 25.50 6.76
C SER A 123 19.03 25.67 5.63
N GLY A 124 18.63 25.29 4.42
CA GLY A 124 19.47 25.34 3.22
C GLY A 124 20.33 24.09 2.96
N GLY A 125 20.19 23.02 3.73
CA GLY A 125 20.70 21.70 3.37
C GLY A 125 19.78 20.99 2.36
N GLU A 126 20.24 19.88 1.78
CA GLU A 126 19.43 19.08 0.86
C GLU A 126 18.29 18.38 1.59
N GLN A 127 17.06 18.57 1.10
CA GLN A 127 15.86 17.97 1.69
C GLN A 127 15.78 16.46 1.42
N CYS A 128 15.10 15.75 2.33
CA CYS A 128 14.91 14.30 2.21
C CYS A 128 14.19 13.91 0.92
N HIS A 129 14.70 12.90 0.23
CA HIS A 129 13.95 12.21 -0.82
C HIS A 129 12.77 11.40 -0.27
N LEU A 130 11.99 10.80 -1.18
CA LEU A 130 10.84 9.95 -0.84
C LEU A 130 11.20 8.84 0.16
N THR A 131 10.32 8.66 1.15
CA THR A 131 10.42 7.67 2.23
C THR A 131 9.80 6.32 1.87
N ASP A 132 8.96 6.27 0.83
CA ASP A 132 8.20 5.09 0.45
C ASP A 132 8.44 4.78 -1.03
N GLU A 133 8.70 3.51 -1.32
CA GLU A 133 8.86 3.03 -2.69
C GLU A 133 7.91 1.87 -2.95
N THR A 134 7.21 1.91 -4.09
CA THR A 134 6.29 0.85 -4.50
C THR A 134 6.72 0.26 -5.83
N ARG A 135 6.73 -1.07 -5.91
CA ARG A 135 7.04 -1.81 -7.14
C ARG A 135 6.00 -2.87 -7.45
N ARG A 136 5.90 -3.22 -8.73
CA ARG A 136 5.07 -4.34 -9.19
C ARG A 136 5.77 -5.67 -8.91
N CYS A 137 5.02 -6.63 -8.40
CA CYS A 137 5.49 -7.97 -8.06
C CYS A 137 4.58 -9.04 -8.67
N ARG A 138 5.09 -10.27 -8.77
CA ARG A 138 4.28 -11.45 -9.12
C ARG A 138 3.84 -12.13 -7.83
N LEU A 139 2.53 -12.36 -7.70
CA LEU A 139 1.97 -13.07 -6.55
C LEU A 139 2.33 -14.55 -6.59
N LEU A 140 2.56 -15.12 -5.41
CA LEU A 140 2.89 -16.54 -5.26
C LEU A 140 1.70 -17.43 -5.62
N TYR A 141 0.48 -17.01 -5.24
CA TYR A 141 -0.74 -17.77 -5.46
C TYR A 141 -1.67 -17.08 -6.47
N ARG A 142 -1.99 -17.77 -7.57
CA ARG A 142 -2.90 -17.24 -8.61
C ARG A 142 -4.38 -17.33 -8.26
N TYR A 143 -4.73 -18.20 -7.32
CA TYR A 143 -6.10 -18.48 -6.89
C TYR A 143 -6.08 -18.51 -5.37
N CYS A 144 -7.09 -17.92 -4.75
CA CYS A 144 -7.27 -18.06 -3.32
C CYS A 144 -7.82 -19.46 -3.02
N SER A 145 -7.28 -20.08 -1.96
CA SER A 145 -7.80 -21.33 -1.45
C SER A 145 -8.98 -21.00 -0.55
N ASP A 146 -10.11 -20.68 -1.14
CA ASP A 146 -11.36 -20.66 -0.41
C ASP A 146 -11.71 -22.14 -0.25
N VAL A 147 -11.39 -22.77 0.90
CA VAL A 147 -12.03 -23.97 1.46
C VAL A 147 -11.14 -24.62 2.53
N ILE A 148 -11.75 -24.78 3.70
CA ILE A 148 -11.43 -25.78 4.73
C ILE A 148 -11.51 -27.17 4.06
N THR A 149 -10.44 -27.63 3.43
CA THR A 149 -10.18 -29.06 3.27
C THR A 149 -8.68 -29.25 3.31
N ASN A 150 -8.25 -30.03 4.29
CA ASN A 150 -6.91 -30.60 4.38
C ASN A 150 -6.51 -31.20 3.02
N SER A 151 -5.83 -30.43 2.18
CA SER A 151 -5.04 -30.90 1.05
C SER A 151 -4.23 -29.74 0.46
N SER A 152 -3.31 -29.20 1.25
CA SER A 152 -2.14 -28.48 0.73
C SER A 152 -1.20 -29.47 0.04
N GLU A 153 -1.67 -30.07 -1.06
CA GLU A 153 -0.80 -30.82 -1.95
C GLU A 153 -0.30 -29.88 -3.06
N PRO A 154 1.03 -29.71 -3.23
CA PRO A 154 1.57 -28.88 -4.29
C PRO A 154 1.23 -29.55 -5.62
N ARG A 155 0.31 -28.96 -6.40
CA ARG A 155 -0.11 -29.55 -7.67
C ARG A 155 1.03 -29.49 -8.71
N LYS A 156 1.78 -30.60 -8.81
CA LYS A 156 2.43 -31.06 -10.05
C LYS A 156 1.35 -31.27 -11.11
N GLY A 157 1.07 -30.26 -11.95
CA GLY A 157 -0.02 -30.43 -12.89
C GLY A 157 -0.33 -29.33 -13.88
N SER A 158 0.58 -28.41 -14.22
CA SER A 158 0.39 -27.57 -15.41
C SER A 158 1.20 -28.10 -16.58
N CYS A 159 0.49 -28.65 -17.57
CA CYS A 159 1.00 -28.88 -18.92
C CYS A 159 1.35 -27.54 -19.59
N LEU A 160 2.36 -26.82 -19.13
CA LEU A 160 3.02 -25.73 -19.86
C LEU A 160 4.51 -25.74 -19.50
N LEU A 161 5.28 -26.21 -20.49
CA LEU A 161 6.71 -25.97 -20.73
C LEU A 161 7.44 -25.12 -19.69
N ASN A 162 8.28 -25.77 -18.87
CA ASN A 162 9.57 -25.16 -18.57
C ASN A 162 10.45 -25.35 -19.80
N LYS A 163 10.58 -24.26 -20.57
CA LYS A 163 11.76 -24.04 -21.41
C LYS A 163 12.98 -24.06 -20.47
N LYS A 164 14.03 -24.74 -20.94
CA LYS A 164 15.41 -24.76 -20.41
C LYS A 164 15.70 -25.80 -19.32
N VAL A 165 15.79 -27.06 -19.73
CA VAL A 165 16.99 -27.85 -19.39
C VAL A 165 17.67 -28.24 -20.68
N ARG A 166 18.79 -27.55 -20.89
CA ARG A 166 20.06 -27.94 -21.53
C ARG A 166 20.03 -29.20 -22.44
N LYS A 167 20.52 -28.98 -23.67
CA LYS A 167 21.35 -29.90 -24.48
C LYS A 167 21.31 -31.38 -24.02
N ARG A 168 20.58 -32.24 -24.74
CA ARG A 168 21.08 -33.55 -25.23
C ARG A 168 20.00 -34.38 -25.94
N LYS A 169 20.35 -34.74 -27.18
CA LYS A 169 20.06 -35.97 -27.94
C LYS A 169 18.63 -36.18 -28.47
N ARG A 170 18.59 -36.27 -29.80
CA ARG A 170 17.51 -36.60 -30.75
C ARG A 170 16.62 -37.83 -30.42
N ARG A 171 16.79 -38.53 -29.28
CA ARG A 171 16.03 -39.73 -28.89
C ARG A 171 14.64 -39.47 -28.27
N GLY A 172 14.23 -38.21 -28.05
CA GLY A 172 12.97 -37.86 -27.37
C GLY A 172 11.74 -37.61 -28.25
N ARG A 173 11.87 -37.49 -29.57
CA ARG A 173 10.80 -36.94 -30.45
C ARG A 173 9.57 -37.85 -30.55
N THR A 174 9.76 -39.16 -30.57
CA THR A 174 8.69 -40.19 -30.61
C THR A 174 7.93 -40.28 -29.30
N LYS A 175 8.61 -40.29 -28.14
CA LYS A 175 7.98 -40.35 -26.80
C LYS A 175 7.01 -39.18 -26.56
N TRP A 176 7.42 -37.96 -26.94
CA TRP A 176 6.56 -36.77 -26.87
C TRP A 176 5.33 -36.83 -27.80
N ARG A 177 5.46 -37.46 -28.97
CA ARG A 177 4.34 -37.68 -29.91
C ARG A 177 3.29 -38.64 -29.33
N HIS A 178 3.72 -39.70 -28.65
CA HIS A 178 2.82 -40.65 -27.98
C HIS A 178 2.10 -40.02 -26.78
N LEU A 179 2.80 -39.22 -25.96
CA LEU A 179 2.19 -38.48 -24.85
C LEU A 179 1.13 -37.45 -25.33
N ARG A 180 1.42 -36.68 -26.39
CA ARG A 180 0.43 -35.76 -26.99
C ARG A 180 -0.81 -36.49 -27.51
N LYS A 181 -0.63 -37.65 -28.17
CA LYS A 181 -1.75 -38.50 -28.62
C LYS A 181 -2.57 -39.04 -27.44
N ARG A 182 -1.92 -39.50 -26.35
CA ARG A 182 -2.59 -39.99 -25.12
C ARG A 182 -3.42 -38.90 -24.45
N CYS A 183 -2.89 -37.68 -24.36
CA CYS A 183 -3.58 -36.54 -23.77
C CYS A 183 -4.80 -36.09 -24.61
N ARG A 184 -4.67 -36.04 -25.95
CA ARG A 184 -5.79 -35.78 -26.87
C ARG A 184 -6.90 -36.85 -26.74
N ARG A 185 -6.54 -38.13 -26.63
CA ARG A 185 -7.49 -39.23 -26.41
C ARG A 185 -8.25 -39.09 -25.08
N ARG A 186 -7.57 -38.73 -23.99
CA ARG A 186 -8.21 -38.47 -22.68
C ARG A 186 -9.22 -37.32 -22.75
N ARG A 187 -8.87 -36.20 -23.41
CA ARG A 187 -9.80 -35.07 -23.62
C ARG A 187 -11.03 -35.46 -24.43
N ARG A 188 -10.86 -36.21 -25.53
CA ARG A 188 -11.98 -36.73 -26.35
C ARG A 188 -12.92 -37.63 -25.54
N ARG A 189 -12.38 -38.51 -24.68
CA ARG A 189 -13.19 -39.36 -23.78
C ARG A 189 -14.00 -38.55 -22.78
N LYS A 190 -13.41 -37.50 -22.18
CA LYS A 190 -14.13 -36.59 -21.26
C LYS A 190 -15.28 -35.86 -21.96
N HIS A 191 -15.05 -35.30 -23.16
CA HIS A 191 -16.12 -34.66 -23.93
C HIS A 191 -17.22 -35.65 -24.36
N LYS A 192 -16.87 -36.88 -24.75
CA LYS A 192 -17.85 -37.92 -25.10
C LYS A 192 -18.71 -38.33 -23.89
N LYS A 193 -18.12 -38.43 -22.69
CA LYS A 193 -18.85 -38.70 -21.44
C LYS A 193 -19.78 -37.53 -21.09
N LYS A 194 -19.32 -36.29 -21.20
CA LYS A 194 -20.15 -35.08 -21.00
C LYS A 194 -21.36 -35.06 -21.94
N ARG A 195 -21.14 -35.25 -23.25
CA ARG A 195 -22.23 -35.31 -24.25
C ARG A 195 -23.25 -36.43 -23.98
N ARG A 196 -22.82 -37.59 -23.46
CA ARG A 196 -23.74 -38.66 -23.06
C ARG A 196 -24.59 -38.25 -21.86
N ASN A 197 -23.98 -37.68 -20.83
CA ASN A 197 -24.70 -37.18 -19.66
C ASN A 197 -25.69 -36.07 -20.01
N ASP A 198 -25.30 -35.14 -20.90
CA ASP A 198 -26.17 -34.06 -21.36
C ASP A 198 -27.40 -34.61 -22.14
N LYS A 199 -27.21 -35.67 -22.93
CA LYS A 199 -28.31 -36.36 -23.62
C LYS A 199 -29.26 -37.08 -22.67
N VAL A 200 -28.74 -37.70 -21.61
CA VAL A 200 -29.57 -38.36 -20.58
C VAL A 200 -30.42 -37.31 -19.86
N LYS A 201 -29.80 -36.20 -19.41
CA LYS A 201 -30.50 -35.08 -18.78
C LYS A 201 -31.57 -34.45 -19.69
N ALA A 202 -31.30 -34.34 -21.00
CA ALA A 202 -32.28 -33.83 -21.95
C ALA A 202 -33.49 -34.77 -22.12
N LYS A 203 -33.26 -36.10 -22.11
CA LYS A 203 -34.35 -37.09 -22.15
C LYS A 203 -35.20 -37.08 -20.88
N GLU A 204 -34.56 -37.01 -19.71
CA GLU A 204 -35.25 -36.87 -18.41
C GLU A 204 -36.10 -35.60 -18.38
N LYS A 205 -35.57 -34.48 -18.87
CA LYS A 205 -36.31 -33.21 -18.96
C LYS A 205 -37.54 -33.34 -19.88
N SER A 206 -37.39 -33.96 -21.05
CA SER A 206 -38.52 -34.17 -21.98
C SER A 206 -39.58 -35.13 -21.42
N ALA A 207 -39.17 -36.18 -20.70
CA ALA A 207 -40.09 -37.10 -20.03
C ALA A 207 -40.90 -36.39 -18.94
N ARG A 208 -40.25 -35.55 -18.12
CA ARG A 208 -40.90 -34.73 -17.09
C ARG A 208 -41.92 -33.77 -17.71
N THR A 209 -41.58 -33.06 -18.78
CA THR A 209 -42.52 -32.18 -19.49
C THR A 209 -43.72 -32.92 -20.08
N LYS A 210 -43.55 -34.14 -20.60
CA LYS A 210 -44.67 -34.97 -21.08
C LYS A 210 -45.59 -35.42 -19.95
N GLN A 211 -45.02 -35.75 -18.79
CA GLN A 211 -45.79 -36.12 -17.60
C GLN A 211 -46.57 -34.91 -17.04
N ASP A 212 -45.96 -33.73 -16.99
CA ASP A 212 -46.62 -32.48 -16.58
C ASP A 212 -47.80 -32.14 -17.51
N HIS A 213 -47.61 -32.30 -18.83
CA HIS A 213 -48.67 -32.07 -19.81
C HIS A 213 -49.81 -33.10 -19.69
N ARG A 214 -49.51 -34.39 -19.43
CA ARG A 214 -50.52 -35.44 -19.19
C ARG A 214 -51.33 -35.19 -17.92
N SER A 215 -50.67 -34.71 -16.86
CA SER A 215 -51.30 -34.32 -15.59
C SER A 215 -52.23 -33.12 -15.76
N THR A 216 -51.81 -32.14 -16.57
CA THR A 216 -52.60 -30.94 -16.87
C THR A 216 -53.85 -31.27 -17.70
N VAL A 217 -53.73 -32.14 -18.71
CA VAL A 217 -54.86 -32.59 -19.55
C VAL A 217 -55.87 -33.41 -18.73
N SER A 218 -55.40 -34.29 -17.84
CA SER A 218 -56.27 -35.06 -16.95
C SER A 218 -57.05 -34.16 -15.99
N SER A 219 -56.41 -33.12 -15.42
CA SER A 219 -57.12 -32.15 -14.56
C SER A 219 -58.20 -31.34 -15.31
N LYS A 220 -57.95 -31.01 -16.59
CA LYS A 220 -58.92 -30.31 -17.45
C LYS A 220 -60.08 -31.22 -17.86
N ALA A 221 -59.82 -32.50 -18.10
CA ALA A 221 -60.85 -33.50 -18.39
C ALA A 221 -61.75 -33.79 -17.18
N PHE A 222 -61.18 -33.90 -15.97
CA PHE A 222 -61.95 -34.03 -14.73
C PHE A 222 -62.86 -32.82 -14.47
N LYS A 223 -62.35 -31.60 -14.70
CA LYS A 223 -63.19 -30.39 -14.61
C LYS A 223 -64.34 -30.41 -15.63
N LYS A 224 -64.13 -30.93 -16.83
CA LYS A 224 -65.20 -31.00 -17.86
C LYS A 224 -66.32 -31.98 -17.49
N ILE A 225 -65.98 -33.13 -16.90
CA ILE A 225 -66.97 -34.13 -16.44
C ILE A 225 -67.83 -33.57 -15.30
N TYR A 226 -67.28 -32.73 -14.41
CA TYR A 226 -68.01 -32.16 -13.27
C TYR A 226 -69.07 -31.12 -13.68
N TYR A 227 -68.98 -30.53 -14.89
CA TYR A 227 -69.92 -29.51 -15.37
C TYR A 227 -70.87 -29.97 -16.48
N ASP A 228 -70.74 -31.21 -16.99
CA ASP A 228 -71.55 -31.76 -18.10
C ASP A 228 -72.49 -32.92 -17.65
N VAL A 229 -72.91 -32.97 -16.38
CA VAL A 229 -74.04 -33.84 -15.98
C VAL A 229 -75.34 -33.04 -16.04
N PRO A 230 -76.26 -33.34 -16.99
CA PRO A 230 -77.58 -32.71 -17.00
C PRO A 230 -78.42 -33.20 -15.81
N ASN A 231 -79.09 -32.24 -15.16
CA ASN A 231 -80.03 -32.42 -14.04
C ASN A 231 -81.01 -33.59 -14.28
N LEU A 232 -80.74 -34.74 -13.68
CA LEU A 232 -81.73 -35.79 -13.46
C LEU A 232 -82.35 -35.57 -12.08
N LYS A 233 -83.60 -35.09 -12.08
CA LYS A 233 -84.47 -35.03 -10.91
C LYS A 233 -84.75 -36.45 -10.43
N THR A 234 -84.36 -36.79 -9.19
CA THR A 234 -85.07 -37.76 -8.34
C THR A 234 -84.56 -37.62 -6.90
N ASN A 235 -85.30 -36.88 -6.06
CA ASN A 235 -85.32 -37.11 -4.61
C ASN A 235 -86.72 -37.62 -4.27
N GLN A 236 -86.88 -38.93 -4.37
CA GLN A 236 -87.75 -39.69 -3.49
C GLN A 236 -87.15 -41.09 -3.38
N ILE A 237 -87.28 -41.65 -2.17
CA ILE A 237 -86.86 -42.97 -1.70
C ILE A 237 -85.49 -42.96 -1.02
N ASP A 238 -85.49 -42.44 0.21
CA ASP A 238 -84.92 -43.16 1.34
C ASP A 238 -85.54 -44.56 1.44
N SER A 239 -84.77 -45.51 1.95
CA SER A 239 -85.07 -46.92 2.19
C SER A 239 -84.99 -47.84 0.98
N LEU A 240 -83.88 -48.59 0.93
CA LEU A 240 -83.80 -50.06 0.81
C LEU A 240 -82.43 -50.42 0.25
N LEU A 241 -81.49 -50.77 1.15
CA LEU A 241 -80.62 -51.95 1.10
C LEU A 241 -79.46 -51.77 2.10
N THR A 242 -79.81 -51.98 3.36
CA THR A 242 -79.06 -52.87 4.24
C THR A 242 -78.71 -54.18 3.51
N ASN A 243 -77.54 -54.74 3.85
CA ASN A 243 -76.96 -56.04 3.44
C ASN A 243 -76.06 -56.06 2.20
N ARG A 244 -74.77 -55.73 2.39
CA ARG A 244 -73.67 -56.72 2.39
C ARG A 244 -72.34 -56.10 2.75
#